data_AF-A0A359LWZ2-F1
#
_entry.id   AF-A0A359LWZ2-F1
#
_cell.length_a   1.000
_cell.length_b   1.000
_cell.length_c   1.000
_cell.angle_alpha   90.00
_cell.angle_beta   90.00
_cell.angle_gamma   90.00
#
_symmetry.space_group_name_H-M   'P 1'
#
loop_
_entity.id
_entity.type
_entity.pdbx_description
1 polymer ?
#
loop_
_entity_poly.entity_id
_entity_poly.type
_entity_poly.pdbx_seq_one_letter_code
_entity_poly.pdbx_strand_id
1 'polypeptide(L)'
;MTRRTFLAGAGAGAVAAQAAPAGWGRQRTGANCFNAKVDAAWMDAAAAARIGVVRLAWEKWGGRDYLLGSADDYRGLVAGHLKQLIATLDALAARRID
;
A
#
# COMPACT_ATOMS: atom_id res chain seq x y z
N MET A 1 3.64 -11.61 -65.34
CA MET A 1 3.67 -10.71 -64.16
C MET A 1 2.60 -11.18 -63.18
N THR A 2 2.96 -11.95 -62.16
CA THR A 2 2.02 -12.61 -61.26
C THR A 2 1.97 -11.83 -59.95
N ARG A 3 0.83 -11.18 -59.65
CA ARG A 3 0.64 -10.42 -58.41
C ARG A 3 0.55 -11.39 -57.22
N ARG A 4 1.50 -11.30 -56.29
CA ARG A 4 1.44 -11.95 -54.98
C ARG A 4 0.60 -11.08 -54.05
N THR A 5 -0.59 -11.55 -53.71
CA THR A 5 -1.41 -10.96 -52.65
C THR A 5 -0.88 -11.47 -51.31
N PHE A 6 -0.37 -10.58 -50.46
CA PHE A 6 -0.08 -10.89 -49.06
C PHE A 6 -1.34 -10.66 -48.23
N LEU A 7 -1.85 -11.72 -47.58
CA LEU A 7 -2.82 -11.63 -46.52
C LEU A 7 -2.08 -11.37 -45.20
N ALA A 8 -2.21 -10.16 -44.65
CA ALA A 8 -1.80 -9.87 -43.29
C ALA A 8 -2.83 -10.47 -42.33
N GLY A 9 -2.48 -11.57 -41.68
CA GLY A 9 -3.26 -12.11 -40.57
C GLY A 9 -3.14 -11.19 -39.35
N ALA A 10 -4.18 -10.43 -39.06
CA ALA A 10 -4.31 -9.71 -37.80
C ALA A 10 -4.57 -10.74 -36.69
N GLY A 11 -3.52 -11.16 -35.98
CA GLY A 11 -3.66 -11.90 -34.73
C GLY A 11 -4.26 -10.99 -33.67
N ALA A 12 -5.56 -11.14 -33.41
CA ALA A 12 -6.23 -10.52 -32.27
C ALA A 12 -5.80 -11.24 -30.99
N GLY A 13 -4.64 -10.87 -30.44
CA GLY A 13 -4.28 -11.20 -29.07
C GLY A 13 -5.17 -10.40 -28.13
N ALA A 14 -6.08 -11.07 -27.41
CA ALA A 14 -6.84 -10.45 -26.34
C ALA A 14 -5.86 -10.03 -25.22
N VAL A 15 -5.69 -8.72 -25.02
CA VAL A 15 -4.98 -8.18 -23.85
C VAL A 15 -5.92 -8.34 -22.65
N ALA A 16 -5.58 -9.23 -21.73
CA ALA A 16 -6.31 -9.34 -20.46
C ALA A 16 -6.14 -8.03 -19.69
N ALA A 17 -7.25 -7.36 -19.37
CA ALA A 17 -7.23 -6.19 -18.52
C ALA A 17 -6.68 -6.57 -17.14
N GLN A 18 -5.66 -5.87 -16.66
CA GLN A 18 -5.22 -5.99 -15.27
C GLN A 18 -6.41 -5.65 -14.37
N ALA A 19 -6.78 -6.59 -13.48
CA ALA A 19 -7.79 -6.31 -12.47
C ALA A 19 -7.35 -5.11 -11.64
N ALA A 20 -8.25 -4.14 -11.45
CA ALA A 20 -8.01 -3.05 -10.52
C ALA A 20 -7.65 -3.63 -9.14
N PRO A 21 -6.74 -3.00 -8.37
CA PRO A 21 -6.41 -3.50 -7.05
C PRO A 21 -7.69 -3.65 -6.22
N ALA A 22 -7.78 -4.69 -5.39
CA ALA A 22 -8.96 -4.93 -4.59
C ALA A 22 -9.28 -3.70 -3.74
N GLY A 23 -10.55 -3.25 -3.75
CA GLY A 23 -11.03 -2.16 -2.89
C GLY A 23 -11.24 -0.79 -3.56
N TRP A 24 -10.71 -0.55 -4.76
CA TRP A 24 -10.89 0.74 -5.47
C TRP A 24 -12.32 0.98 -5.99
N GLY A 25 -13.15 -0.06 -6.04
CA GLY A 25 -14.55 0.03 -6.50
C GLY A 25 -15.60 0.20 -5.39
N ARG A 26 -15.20 0.34 -4.11
CA ARG A 26 -16.14 0.43 -2.98
C ARG A 26 -15.75 1.57 -2.05
N GLN A 27 -16.72 2.43 -1.72
CA GLN A 27 -16.52 3.44 -0.69
C GLN A 27 -16.31 2.77 0.69
N ARG A 28 -15.32 3.28 1.44
CA ARG A 28 -14.97 2.81 2.78
C ARG A 28 -14.74 4.02 3.68
N THR A 29 -15.03 3.87 4.96
CA THR A 29 -14.63 4.85 5.97
C THR A 29 -13.13 4.76 6.19
N GLY A 30 -12.43 5.89 6.06
CA GLY A 30 -10.98 5.97 6.25
C GLY A 30 -10.59 7.06 7.25
N ALA A 31 -9.37 6.97 7.78
CA ALA A 31 -8.82 7.98 8.68
C ALA A 31 -7.32 8.23 8.44
N ASN A 32 -6.85 9.40 8.85
CA ASN A 32 -5.42 9.71 8.92
C ASN A 32 -4.89 9.33 10.31
N CYS A 33 -3.84 8.52 10.37
CA CYS A 33 -3.15 8.21 11.62
C CYS A 33 -1.83 8.98 11.68
N PHE A 34 -1.87 10.15 12.32
CA PHE A 34 -0.69 11.01 12.54
C PHE A 34 -0.15 10.90 13.97
N ASN A 35 -0.51 9.82 14.66
CA ASN A 35 -0.11 9.58 16.04
C ASN A 35 1.37 9.20 16.11
N ALA A 36 2.07 9.72 17.12
CA ALA A 36 3.44 9.33 17.43
C ALA A 36 3.54 7.86 17.90
N LYS A 37 2.43 7.30 18.41
CA LYS A 37 2.30 5.90 18.83
C LYS A 37 1.00 5.33 18.30
N VAL A 38 1.08 4.17 17.67
CA VAL A 38 -0.07 3.39 17.19
C VAL A 38 -0.11 2.10 18.00
N ASP A 39 -0.84 2.11 19.10
CA ASP A 39 -0.97 0.95 19.99
C ASP A 39 -2.30 0.23 19.81
N ALA A 40 -2.43 -0.92 20.47
CA ALA A 40 -3.62 -1.76 20.39
C ALA A 40 -4.90 -0.98 20.75
N ALA A 41 -4.86 -0.11 21.76
CA ALA A 41 -6.02 0.68 22.18
C ALA A 41 -6.48 1.63 21.07
N TRP A 42 -5.55 2.32 20.40
CA TRP A 42 -5.90 3.15 19.24
C TRP A 42 -6.48 2.32 18.09
N MET A 43 -5.86 1.17 17.78
CA MET A 43 -6.32 0.31 16.69
C MET A 43 -7.71 -0.28 16.98
N ASP A 44 -7.96 -0.69 18.22
CA ASP A 44 -9.26 -1.22 18.67
C ASP A 44 -10.34 -0.13 18.59
N ALA A 45 -10.01 1.11 18.97
CA ALA A 45 -10.91 2.25 18.83
C ALA A 45 -11.21 2.56 17.35
N ALA A 46 -10.21 2.47 16.47
CA ALA A 46 -10.40 2.66 15.03
C ALA A 46 -11.32 1.57 14.43
N ALA A 47 -11.13 0.32 14.83
CA ALA A 47 -11.98 -0.79 14.43
C ALA A 47 -13.42 -0.62 14.95
N ALA A 48 -13.60 -0.21 16.21
CA ALA A 48 -14.92 0.08 16.80
C ALA A 48 -15.64 1.24 16.07
N ALA A 49 -14.88 2.24 15.61
CA ALA A 49 -15.36 3.32 14.76
C ALA A 49 -15.62 2.91 13.30
N ARG A 50 -15.43 1.63 12.95
CA ARG A 50 -15.60 1.06 11.61
C ARG A 50 -14.70 1.74 10.56
N ILE A 51 -13.54 2.23 10.97
CA ILE A 51 -12.49 2.68 10.03
C ILE A 51 -11.92 1.44 9.37
N GLY A 52 -12.02 1.37 8.04
CA GLY A 52 -11.52 0.24 7.26
C GLY A 52 -10.22 0.53 6.52
N VAL A 53 -9.81 1.79 6.40
CA VAL A 53 -8.55 2.20 5.75
C VAL A 53 -7.88 3.28 6.58
N VAL A 54 -6.57 3.19 6.79
CA VAL A 54 -5.80 4.20 7.49
C VAL A 54 -4.62 4.66 6.66
N ARG A 55 -4.51 5.98 6.48
CA ARG A 55 -3.26 6.59 6.01
C ARG A 55 -2.30 6.69 7.19
N LEU A 56 -1.34 5.77 7.26
CA LEU A 56 -0.32 5.76 8.29
C LEU A 56 0.80 6.75 7.97
N ALA A 57 1.06 7.69 8.89
CA ALA A 57 2.16 8.64 8.79
C ALA A 57 3.31 8.23 9.72
N TRP A 58 4.08 7.22 9.32
CA TRP A 58 5.18 6.68 10.12
C TRP A 58 6.32 7.68 10.34
N GLU A 59 6.41 8.76 9.57
CA GLU A 59 7.37 9.85 9.82
C GLU A 59 7.13 10.54 11.17
N LYS A 60 5.95 10.37 11.77
CA LYS A 60 5.64 10.88 13.12
C LYS A 60 6.31 10.09 14.24
N TRP A 61 6.89 8.92 13.95
CA TRP A 61 7.56 8.09 14.95
C TRP A 61 9.01 8.50 15.21
N GLY A 62 9.66 9.13 14.24
CA GLY A 62 11.06 9.55 14.37
C GLY A 62 11.57 10.50 13.28
N GLY A 63 10.68 11.13 12.51
CA GLY A 63 11.03 12.12 11.50
C GLY A 63 10.98 11.60 10.07
N ARG A 64 11.35 12.48 9.12
CA ARG A 64 11.25 12.26 7.68
C ARG A 64 12.02 11.03 7.20
N ASP A 65 13.22 10.85 7.72
CA ASP A 65 14.13 9.78 7.30
C ASP A 65 13.98 8.53 8.17
N TYR A 66 12.90 8.42 8.96
CA TYR A 66 12.71 7.31 9.91
C TYR A 66 12.97 5.95 9.25
N LEU A 67 12.33 5.63 8.12
CA LEU A 67 12.53 4.33 7.47
C LEU A 67 13.86 4.23 6.71
N LEU A 68 14.34 5.35 6.17
CA LEU A 68 15.48 5.44 5.25
C LEU A 68 16.84 5.58 5.98
N GLY A 69 16.83 6.04 7.23
CA GLY A 69 18.00 6.41 8.02
C GLY A 69 18.55 7.77 7.64
N SER A 70 19.10 7.89 6.42
CA SER A 70 19.66 9.13 5.86
C SER A 70 19.39 9.17 4.36
N ALA A 71 18.82 10.28 3.87
CA ALA A 71 18.66 10.49 2.44
C ALA A 71 19.98 10.87 1.74
N ASP A 72 20.88 11.56 2.44
CA ASP A 72 22.18 11.99 1.91
C ASP A 72 23.20 10.83 1.85
N ASP A 73 23.01 9.81 2.70
CA ASP A 73 23.85 8.62 2.78
C ASP A 73 22.98 7.37 2.95
N TYR A 74 22.25 7.04 1.89
CA TYR A 74 21.33 5.91 1.91
C TYR A 74 22.08 4.57 1.91
N ARG A 75 21.90 3.80 2.98
CA ARG A 75 22.53 2.47 3.16
C ARG A 75 21.53 1.30 3.15
N GLY A 76 20.28 1.56 2.82
CA GLY A 76 19.17 0.62 2.97
C GLY A 76 18.20 1.02 4.08
N LEU A 77 17.09 0.30 4.19
CA LEU A 77 16.08 0.57 5.23
C LEU A 77 16.63 0.26 6.62
N VAL A 78 16.29 1.10 7.60
CA VAL A 78 16.64 0.84 8.99
C VAL A 78 15.86 -0.38 9.49
N ALA A 79 16.55 -1.50 9.69
CA ALA A 79 15.92 -2.80 9.96
C ALA A 79 14.95 -2.78 11.16
N GLY A 80 15.31 -2.07 12.24
CA GLY A 80 14.45 -1.92 13.42
C GLY A 80 13.14 -1.17 13.12
N HIS A 81 13.23 -0.11 12.31
CA HIS A 81 12.08 0.70 11.92
C HIS A 81 11.19 -0.02 10.91
N LEU A 82 11.78 -0.77 9.96
CA LEU A 82 11.03 -1.64 9.06
C LEU A 82 10.28 -2.73 9.84
N LYS A 83 10.92 -3.36 10.82
CA LYS A 83 10.28 -4.35 11.69
C LYS A 83 9.09 -3.76 12.46
N GLN A 84 9.23 -2.54 12.99
CA GLN A 84 8.13 -1.84 13.65
C GLN A 84 6.98 -1.53 12.68
N LEU A 85 7.29 -1.06 11.46
CA LEU A 85 6.28 -0.78 10.44
C LEU A 85 5.49 -2.05 10.08
N ILE A 86 6.18 -3.15 9.77
CA ILE A 86 5.54 -4.44 9.45
C ILE A 86 4.64 -4.90 10.60
N ALA A 87 5.15 -4.91 11.84
CA ALA A 87 4.36 -5.31 13.00
C ALA A 87 3.11 -4.44 13.20
N THR A 88 3.20 -3.14 12.89
CA THR A 88 2.06 -2.22 12.96
C THR A 88 1.03 -2.54 11.86
N LEU A 89 1.48 -2.78 10.63
CA LEU A 89 0.60 -3.17 9.51
C LEU A 89 -0.08 -4.51 9.78
N ASP A 90 0.64 -5.51 10.29
CA ASP A 90 0.07 -6.82 10.67
C ASP A 90 -1.00 -6.66 11.75
N ALA A 91 -0.76 -5.82 12.76
CA ALA A 91 -1.71 -5.55 13.84
C ALA A 91 -2.97 -4.81 13.37
N LEU A 92 -2.86 -3.93 12.37
CA LEU A 92 -4.00 -3.27 11.71
C LEU A 92 -4.79 -4.28 10.85
N ALA A 93 -4.09 -5.09 10.05
CA ALA A 93 -4.70 -6.12 9.22
C ALA A 93 -5.47 -7.16 10.05
N ALA A 94 -4.94 -7.56 11.21
CA ALA A 94 -5.63 -8.44 12.16
C ALA A 94 -6.98 -7.87 12.66
N ARG A 95 -7.15 -6.53 12.58
CA ARG A 95 -8.38 -5.80 12.91
C ARG A 95 -9.21 -5.43 11.68
N ARG A 96 -8.83 -5.92 10.50
CA ARG A 96 -9.45 -5.62 9.20
C ARG A 96 -9.38 -4.13 8.83
N ILE A 97 -8.28 -3.48 9.21
CA ILE A 97 -7.93 -2.12 8.81
C ILE A 97 -6.79 -2.23 7.79
N ASP A 98 -6.99 -1.68 6.60
CA ASP A 98 -6.00 -1.65 5.52
C ASP A 98 -5.14 -0.37 5.54
#